data_AF-A0A934D9P0-F1
#
_entry.id   AF-A0A934D9P0-F1
#
_cell.length_a   1.000
_cell.length_b   1.000
_cell.length_c   1.000
_cell.angle_alpha   90.00
_cell.angle_beta   90.00
_cell.angle_gamma   90.00
#
_symmetry.space_group_name_H-M   'P 1'
#
loop_
_entity.id
_entity.type
_entity.pdbx_description
1 polymer ?
#
loop_
_entity_poly.entity_id
_entity_poly.type
_entity_poly.pdbx_seq_one_letter_code
_entity_poly.pdbx_strand_id
1 'polypeptide(L)'
;MTLRFLTVTHDFRDPAILPIEIVERKGVGHPDSLADALANEVSVHFSKYCLDRFGIILHHNVDKLYIGAGNFRTDFGSCERIQPIRVSTNGRLSNRFGDEEIDIASLQREAVEGYLFRVLPALGAEDV
;
A
#
# COMPACT_ATOMS: atom_id res chain seq x y z
N MET A 1 -35.37 8.63 -21.35
CA MET A 1 -33.99 9.12 -21.56
C MET A 1 -33.08 7.90 -21.61
N THR A 2 -32.69 7.46 -22.81
CA THR A 2 -31.90 6.23 -23.01
C THR A 2 -30.42 6.56 -22.73
N LEU A 3 -29.81 5.91 -21.73
CA LEU A 3 -28.37 6.04 -21.44
C LEU A 3 -27.57 5.59 -22.67
N ARG A 4 -27.02 6.54 -23.44
CA ARG A 4 -26.39 6.32 -24.76
C ARG A 4 -24.97 5.71 -24.71
N PHE A 5 -24.42 5.44 -23.54
CA PHE A 5 -23.01 5.02 -23.38
C PHE A 5 -22.82 3.66 -22.72
N LEU A 6 -23.89 2.92 -22.45
CA LEU A 6 -23.79 1.60 -21.85
C LEU A 6 -24.09 0.52 -22.89
N THR A 7 -23.08 -0.27 -23.22
CA THR A 7 -23.22 -1.48 -24.05
C THR A 7 -23.02 -2.69 -23.15
N VAL A 8 -23.98 -3.61 -23.14
CA VAL A 8 -23.85 -4.91 -22.48
C VAL A 8 -23.45 -5.95 -23.53
N THR A 9 -22.29 -6.58 -23.35
CA THR A 9 -21.81 -7.65 -24.23
C THR A 9 -21.79 -8.99 -23.49
N HIS A 10 -21.82 -10.09 -24.26
CA HIS A 10 -21.82 -11.47 -23.74
C HIS A 10 -20.75 -12.33 -24.43
N ASP A 11 -19.72 -11.68 -24.98
CA ASP A 11 -18.67 -12.27 -25.81
C ASP A 11 -17.46 -12.78 -25.00
N PHE A 12 -17.56 -12.81 -23.68
CA PHE A 12 -16.55 -13.37 -22.79
C PHE A 12 -16.64 -14.90 -22.75
N ARG A 13 -15.48 -15.57 -22.78
CA ARG A 13 -15.41 -17.01 -22.49
C ARG A 13 -15.26 -17.22 -21.00
N ASP A 14 -16.10 -18.09 -20.45
CA ASP A 14 -15.97 -18.54 -19.07
C ASP A 14 -14.65 -19.33 -18.91
N PRO A 15 -13.73 -18.94 -18.01
CA PRO A 15 -12.52 -19.72 -17.76
C PRO A 15 -12.83 -21.16 -17.34
N ALA A 16 -13.98 -21.42 -16.70
CA ALA A 16 -14.39 -22.74 -16.25
C ALA A 16 -14.69 -23.73 -17.40
N ILE A 17 -14.88 -23.25 -18.63
CA ILE A 17 -15.08 -24.11 -19.82
C ILE A 17 -13.78 -24.41 -20.57
N LEU A 18 -12.65 -23.83 -20.16
CA LEU A 18 -11.36 -24.07 -20.79
C LEU A 18 -10.73 -25.37 -20.27
N PRO A 19 -9.96 -26.10 -21.11
CA PRO A 19 -9.32 -27.35 -20.69
C PRO A 19 -8.19 -27.16 -19.66
N ILE A 20 -7.67 -25.92 -19.50
CA ILE A 20 -6.57 -25.58 -18.59
C ILE A 20 -6.83 -24.17 -18.02
N GLU A 21 -6.63 -24.01 -16.72
CA GLU A 21 -6.64 -22.73 -16.00
C GLU A 21 -5.48 -22.69 -15.00
N ILE A 22 -4.82 -21.53 -14.88
CA ILE A 22 -3.74 -21.30 -13.91
C ILE A 22 -4.06 -20.03 -13.14
N VAL A 23 -4.04 -20.11 -11.82
CA VAL A 23 -4.35 -18.99 -10.91
C VAL A 23 -3.21 -18.85 -9.90
N GLU A 24 -2.76 -17.61 -9.68
CA GLU A 24 -1.79 -17.27 -8.65
C GLU A 24 -2.42 -16.26 -7.68
N ARG A 25 -2.14 -16.42 -6.38
CA ARG A 25 -2.47 -15.42 -5.36
C ARG A 25 -1.24 -15.18 -4.48
N LYS A 26 -0.81 -13.92 -4.42
CA LYS A 26 0.20 -13.46 -3.47
C LYS A 26 -0.45 -13.21 -2.10
N GLY A 27 0.13 -13.80 -1.06
CA GLY A 27 -0.36 -13.69 0.31
C GLY A 27 -0.13 -12.30 0.91
N VAL A 28 -0.77 -12.01 2.04
CA VAL A 28 -0.71 -10.67 2.68
C VAL A 28 0.72 -10.25 3.08
N GLY A 29 1.60 -11.20 3.39
CA GLY A 29 3.01 -10.95 3.71
C GLY A 29 3.96 -11.02 2.50
N HIS A 30 3.44 -11.26 1.29
CA HIS A 30 4.27 -11.25 0.08
C HIS A 30 4.74 -9.80 -0.19
N PRO A 31 6.04 -9.57 -0.49
CA PRO A 31 6.56 -8.20 -0.70
C PRO A 31 5.76 -7.35 -1.68
N ASP A 32 5.35 -7.90 -2.83
CA ASP A 32 4.52 -7.16 -3.79
C ASP A 32 3.14 -6.78 -3.21
N SER A 33 2.46 -7.71 -2.52
CA SER A 33 1.17 -7.42 -1.88
C SER A 33 1.30 -6.43 -0.72
N LEU A 34 2.43 -6.46 0.00
CA LEU A 34 2.75 -5.44 0.99
C LEU A 34 2.96 -4.08 0.33
N ALA A 35 3.65 -4.01 -0.82
CA ALA A 35 3.88 -2.75 -1.52
C ALA A 35 2.57 -2.12 -1.98
N ASP A 36 1.69 -2.92 -2.59
CA ASP A 36 0.34 -2.49 -3.00
C ASP A 36 -0.47 -1.99 -1.80
N ALA A 37 -0.46 -2.75 -0.70
CA ALA A 37 -1.23 -2.41 0.47
C ALA A 37 -0.70 -1.16 1.19
N LEU A 38 0.61 -1.02 1.37
CA LEU A 38 1.22 0.16 1.99
C LEU A 38 0.95 1.42 1.16
N ALA A 39 1.02 1.33 -0.19
CA ALA A 39 0.67 2.42 -1.09
C ALA A 39 -0.78 2.89 -0.87
N ASN A 40 -1.70 1.93 -0.78
CA ASN A 40 -3.10 2.20 -0.47
C ASN A 40 -3.29 2.80 0.92
N GLU A 41 -2.63 2.27 1.95
CA GLU A 41 -2.78 2.74 3.33
C GLU A 41 -2.27 4.18 3.50
N VAL A 42 -1.16 4.54 2.86
CA VAL A 42 -0.69 5.94 2.82
C VAL A 42 -1.73 6.84 2.15
N SER A 43 -2.31 6.42 1.02
CA SER A 43 -3.36 7.18 0.33
C SER A 43 -4.62 7.35 1.18
N VAL A 44 -5.07 6.29 1.86
CA VAL A 44 -6.23 6.32 2.77
C VAL A 44 -5.95 7.23 3.96
N HIS A 45 -4.77 7.11 4.57
CA HIS A 45 -4.38 7.90 5.75
C HIS A 45 -4.31 9.39 5.41
N PHE A 46 -3.66 9.74 4.29
CA PHE A 46 -3.60 11.12 3.80
C PHE A 46 -5.00 11.66 3.43
N SER A 47 -5.84 10.85 2.80
CA SER A 47 -7.21 11.23 2.46
C SER A 47 -8.05 11.54 3.70
N LYS A 48 -7.96 10.71 4.75
CA LYS A 48 -8.64 10.94 6.03
C LYS A 48 -8.13 12.21 6.70
N TYR A 49 -6.81 12.37 6.79
CA TYR A 49 -6.21 13.61 7.30
C TYR A 49 -6.75 14.85 6.57
N CYS A 50 -6.81 14.82 5.22
CA CYS A 50 -7.31 15.94 4.44
C CYS A 50 -8.81 16.20 4.67
N LEU A 51 -9.64 15.15 4.75
CA LEU A 51 -11.06 15.29 5.05
C LEU A 51 -11.29 15.88 6.45
N ASP A 52 -10.60 15.36 7.46
CA ASP A 52 -10.75 15.79 8.85
C ASP A 52 -10.25 17.23 9.04
N ARG A 53 -9.19 17.64 8.33
CA ARG A 53 -8.55 18.95 8.49
C ARG A 53 -9.10 20.03 7.56
N PHE A 54 -9.40 19.68 6.31
CA PHE A 54 -9.74 20.64 5.25
C PHE A 54 -11.13 20.42 4.64
N GLY A 55 -11.83 19.32 4.99
CA GLY A 55 -13.14 18.98 4.43
C GLY A 55 -13.11 18.52 2.97
N ILE A 56 -11.93 18.41 2.36
CA ILE A 56 -11.70 17.97 0.98
C ILE A 56 -10.47 17.10 0.90
N ILE A 57 -10.44 16.15 -0.04
CA ILE A 57 -9.24 15.36 -0.32
C ILE A 57 -8.34 16.16 -1.26
N LEU A 58 -7.13 16.49 -0.80
CA LEU A 58 -6.14 17.16 -1.65
C LEU A 58 -5.52 16.18 -2.65
N HIS A 59 -5.01 16.71 -3.75
CA HIS A 59 -4.44 15.90 -4.83
C HIS A 59 -3.26 15.05 -4.32
N HIS A 60 -3.34 13.74 -4.53
CA HIS A 60 -2.24 12.84 -4.26
C HIS A 60 -2.29 11.59 -5.15
N ASN A 61 -1.11 11.00 -5.38
CA ASN A 61 -0.93 9.69 -5.97
C ASN A 61 0.29 9.01 -5.33
N VAL A 62 0.07 7.83 -4.74
CA VAL A 62 1.09 7.07 -3.99
C VAL A 62 1.21 5.65 -4.53
N ASP A 63 1.17 5.51 -5.85
CA ASP A 63 1.15 4.25 -6.59
C ASP A 63 2.56 3.76 -6.98
N LYS A 64 3.61 4.30 -6.35
CA LYS A 64 5.00 3.87 -6.57
C LYS A 64 5.67 3.59 -5.22
N LEU A 65 5.52 2.38 -4.72
CA LEU A 65 6.13 1.98 -3.45
C LEU A 65 7.15 0.87 -3.67
N TYR A 66 8.30 1.02 -3.03
CA TYR A 66 9.38 0.06 -3.06
C TYR A 66 9.60 -0.52 -1.66
N ILE A 67 9.65 -1.85 -1.58
CA ILE A 67 10.10 -2.59 -0.40
C ILE A 67 11.43 -3.26 -0.74
N GLY A 68 12.49 -2.78 -0.10
CA GLY A 68 13.80 -3.41 -0.14
C GLY A 68 13.94 -4.44 0.98
N ALA A 69 14.37 -5.64 0.62
CA ALA A 69 14.63 -6.70 1.60
C ALA A 69 15.70 -6.25 2.61
N GLY A 70 15.44 -6.55 3.88
CA GLY A 70 16.46 -6.51 4.91
C GLY A 70 17.38 -7.74 4.84
N ASN A 71 18.21 -7.90 5.86
CA ASN A 71 19.03 -9.07 6.06
C ASN A 71 18.90 -9.52 7.52
N PHE A 72 18.48 -10.77 7.72
CA PHE A 72 18.20 -11.33 9.03
C PHE A 72 18.90 -12.68 9.14
N ARG A 73 19.57 -12.92 10.26
CA ARG A 73 20.12 -14.23 10.63
C ARG A 73 19.13 -14.91 11.54
N THR A 74 18.56 -16.01 11.06
CA THR A 74 17.56 -16.79 11.79
C THR A 74 18.15 -18.11 12.26
N ASP A 75 17.89 -18.48 13.50
CA ASP A 75 18.15 -19.80 14.08
C ASP A 75 16.92 -20.24 14.91
N PHE A 76 16.92 -21.46 15.44
CA PHE A 76 15.84 -21.94 16.30
C PHE A 76 15.64 -21.02 17.50
N GLY A 77 14.49 -20.34 17.52
CA GLY A 77 14.12 -19.41 18.61
C GLY A 77 14.86 -18.08 18.60
N SER A 78 15.65 -17.76 17.57
CA SER A 78 16.33 -16.46 17.47
C SER A 78 16.24 -15.86 16.06
N CYS A 79 16.13 -14.54 16.02
CA CYS A 79 16.21 -13.75 14.80
C CYS A 79 17.05 -12.51 15.10
N GLU A 80 18.22 -12.41 14.48
CA GLU A 80 19.11 -11.27 14.59
C GLU A 80 19.00 -10.45 13.30
N ARG A 81 18.53 -9.20 13.43
CA ARG A 81 18.51 -8.25 12.32
C ARG A 81 19.93 -7.75 12.03
N ILE A 82 20.43 -8.07 10.83
CA ILE A 82 21.71 -7.56 10.31
C ILE A 82 21.49 -6.23 9.58
N GLN A 83 20.43 -6.13 8.78
CA GLN A 83 20.05 -4.93 8.03
C GLN A 83 18.52 -4.80 8.02
N PRO A 84 17.94 -3.60 8.26
CA PRO A 84 16.50 -3.43 8.24
C PRO A 84 15.94 -3.56 6.83
N ILE A 85 14.66 -3.89 6.76
CA ILE A 85 13.83 -3.68 5.58
C ILE A 85 13.87 -2.19 5.25
N ARG A 86 13.66 -1.83 3.98
CA ARG A 86 13.53 -0.43 3.57
C ARG A 86 12.20 -0.23 2.87
N VAL A 87 11.41 0.71 3.36
CA VAL A 87 10.20 1.16 2.66
C VAL A 87 10.44 2.53 2.06
N SER A 88 10.24 2.67 0.75
CA SER A 88 10.33 3.94 0.04
C SER A 88 9.02 4.23 -0.67
N THR A 89 8.34 5.27 -0.20
CA THR A 89 7.13 5.81 -0.82
C THR A 89 7.51 6.86 -1.87
N ASN A 90 7.17 6.62 -3.13
CA ASN A 90 7.31 7.58 -4.22
C ASN A 90 5.92 7.97 -4.76
N GLY A 91 5.81 9.21 -5.22
CA GLY A 91 4.52 9.75 -5.65
C GLY A 91 4.47 11.27 -5.54
N ARG A 92 3.25 11.82 -5.55
CA ARG A 92 3.00 13.23 -5.25
C ARG A 92 1.91 13.32 -4.21
N LEU A 93 2.14 14.15 -3.20
CA LEU A 93 1.13 14.52 -2.21
C LEU A 93 1.18 16.05 -2.07
N SER A 94 0.03 16.71 -2.04
CA SER A 94 -0.02 18.12 -1.65
C SER A 94 0.56 18.28 -0.25
N ASN A 95 1.67 19.01 -0.13
CA ASN A 95 2.36 19.25 1.14
C ASN A 95 1.96 20.56 1.81
N ARG A 96 0.99 21.28 1.25
CA ARG A 96 0.48 22.55 1.78
C ARG A 96 -0.93 22.82 1.27
N PHE A 97 -1.73 23.48 2.10
CA PHE A 97 -3.03 24.03 1.73
C PHE A 97 -3.17 25.45 2.29
N GLY A 98 -3.13 26.45 1.40
CA GLY A 98 -3.00 27.85 1.81
C GLY A 98 -1.68 28.08 2.56
N ASP A 99 -1.78 28.55 3.80
CA ASP A 99 -0.64 28.78 4.69
C ASP A 99 -0.33 27.59 5.62
N GLU A 100 -1.17 26.53 5.62
CA GLU A 100 -0.97 25.34 6.44
C GLU A 100 -0.07 24.32 5.73
N GLU A 101 1.12 24.06 6.28
CA GLU A 101 2.02 23.01 5.85
C GLU A 101 1.59 21.64 6.39
N ILE A 102 1.75 20.61 5.57
CA ILE A 102 1.35 19.24 5.90
C ILE A 102 2.62 18.39 6.07
N ASP A 103 2.78 17.77 7.23
CA ASP A 103 3.89 16.85 7.49
C ASP A 103 3.64 15.50 6.79
N ILE A 104 4.02 15.45 5.51
CA ILE A 104 3.90 14.25 4.68
C ILE A 104 4.71 13.08 5.25
N ALA A 105 5.89 13.36 5.82
CA ALA A 105 6.77 12.31 6.31
C ALA A 105 6.17 11.61 7.53
N SER A 106 5.59 12.35 8.48
CA SER A 106 4.89 11.75 9.63
C SER A 106 3.68 10.93 9.19
N LEU A 107 2.83 11.47 8.31
CA LEU A 107 1.65 10.77 7.80
C LEU A 107 2.00 9.47 7.07
N GLN A 108 3.07 9.48 6.26
CA GLN A 108 3.56 8.29 5.58
C GLN A 108 4.09 7.26 6.57
N ARG A 109 4.89 7.69 7.56
CA ARG A 109 5.45 6.81 8.58
C ARG A 109 4.34 6.11 9.38
N GLU A 110 3.38 6.87 9.90
CA GLU A 110 2.27 6.34 10.70
C GLU A 110 1.46 5.31 9.92
N ALA A 111 1.15 5.59 8.65
CA ALA A 111 0.42 4.66 7.79
C ALA A 111 1.22 3.37 7.51
N VAL A 112 2.53 3.51 7.22
CA VAL A 112 3.40 2.38 6.91
C VAL A 112 3.59 1.49 8.12
N GLU A 113 4.02 2.06 9.25
CA GLU A 113 4.25 1.32 10.50
C GLU A 113 2.96 0.66 11.00
N GLY A 114 1.83 1.39 10.97
CA GLY A 114 0.53 0.89 11.40
C GLY A 114 -0.02 -0.27 10.58
N TYR A 115 0.28 -0.34 9.28
CA TYR A 115 -0.08 -1.49 8.45
C TYR A 115 0.91 -2.63 8.59
N LEU A 116 2.21 -2.33 8.53
CA LEU A 116 3.25 -3.34 8.48
C LEU A 116 3.30 -4.16 9.78
N PHE A 117 3.23 -3.52 10.95
CA PHE A 117 3.22 -4.22 12.24
C PHE A 117 1.91 -4.96 12.51
N ARG A 118 0.81 -4.57 11.85
CA ARG A 118 -0.46 -5.30 11.89
C ARG A 118 -0.37 -6.61 11.09
N VAL A 119 0.29 -6.60 9.94
CA VAL A 119 0.40 -7.76 9.04
C VAL A 119 1.57 -8.68 9.44
N LEU A 120 2.68 -8.09 9.87
CA LEU A 120 3.91 -8.77 10.27
C LEU A 120 4.22 -8.43 11.74
N PRO A 121 3.51 -9.05 12.71
CA PRO A 121 3.56 -8.66 14.12
C PRO A 121 4.89 -8.97 14.82
N ALA A 122 5.79 -9.70 14.17
CA ALA A 122 7.14 -9.93 14.66
C ALA A 122 8.12 -8.79 14.31
N LEU A 123 7.71 -7.82 13.48
CA LEU A 123 8.52 -6.65 13.14
C LEU A 123 8.22 -5.49 14.09
N GLY A 124 9.27 -4.74 14.45
CA GLY A 124 9.23 -3.47 15.16
C GLY A 124 9.78 -2.31 14.33
N ALA A 125 9.82 -1.11 14.92
CA ALA A 125 10.32 0.10 14.27
C ALA A 125 11.83 0.02 13.93
N GLU A 126 12.58 -0.78 14.65
CA GLU A 126 13.99 -1.06 14.41
C GLU A 126 14.25 -1.95 13.18
N ASP A 127 13.22 -2.64 12.69
CA ASP A 127 13.31 -3.59 11.59
C ASP A 127 13.08 -2.96 10.20
N VAL A 128 12.66 -1.69 10.14
CA VAL A 128 12.07 -1.04 8.93
C VAL A 128 12.60 0.38 8.71
#